data_AF-K8F5H2-F1
#
_entry.id   AF-K8F5H2-F1
#
_cell.length_a   1.000
_cell.length_b   1.000
_cell.length_c   1.000
_cell.angle_alpha   90.00
_cell.angle_beta   90.00
_cell.angle_gamma   90.00
#
_symmetry.space_group_name_H-M   'P 1'
#
loop_
_entity.id
_entity.type
_entity.pdbx_description
1 polymer ?
#
loop_
_entity_poly.entity_id
_entity_poly.type
_entity_poly.pdbx_seq_one_letter_code
_entity_poly.pdbx_strand_id
1 'polypeptide(L)'
;MPPRTRLKTESSFSHENYLGPVSATPQLMCERIVDAIFPPRSSSTSSSKSSKTKTNLFNGDGVGDEKKQVLVYDLGCNDARVLIAACQKNSNVRGVGVEIDPVAASNARINVQKMNLEDRVEIRTQDAMTVTDVHRADCVFLYLLPRGNEKVAKLLRERMNDRCRVICYMFKLPDDQNEDKFWEKRLMKEVAFEDSRKRERKGVDSSRYNRIYVYGSKRETERREKIRGLVRVGVAVVVGIVFGKLKLW
;
A
#
# COMPACT_ATOMS: atom_id res chain seq x y z
N MET A 1 18.38 36.65 -39.92
CA MET A 1 17.34 35.94 -39.13
C MET A 1 17.52 34.45 -39.39
N PRO A 2 17.87 33.61 -38.40
CA PRO A 2 18.07 32.18 -38.68
C PRO A 2 16.70 31.52 -38.91
N PRO A 3 16.64 30.40 -39.67
CA PRO A 3 15.39 29.78 -40.04
C PRO A 3 14.71 29.16 -38.80
N ARG A 4 13.39 29.35 -38.68
CA ARG A 4 12.57 28.71 -37.64
C ARG A 4 12.60 27.20 -37.87
N THR A 5 13.32 26.48 -37.02
CA THR A 5 13.25 25.03 -36.93
C THR A 5 11.84 24.62 -36.52
N ARG A 6 11.20 23.83 -37.38
CA ARG A 6 9.88 23.22 -37.15
C ARG A 6 9.94 22.41 -35.85
N LEU A 7 9.11 22.77 -34.87
CA LEU A 7 8.90 21.97 -33.65
C LEU A 7 8.50 20.55 -34.08
N LYS A 8 9.33 19.57 -33.72
CA LYS A 8 9.03 18.16 -33.97
C LYS A 8 7.77 17.79 -33.20
N THR A 9 6.77 17.36 -33.95
CA THR A 9 5.57 16.69 -33.45
C THR A 9 5.92 15.39 -32.73
N GLU A 10 5.18 15.13 -31.66
CA GLU A 10 5.07 13.94 -30.81
C GLU A 10 5.74 12.64 -31.29
N SER A 11 6.56 12.03 -30.42
CA SER A 11 6.59 10.59 -30.10
C SER A 11 7.87 10.20 -29.35
N SER A 12 7.79 10.14 -28.02
CA SER A 12 8.58 9.26 -27.13
C SER A 12 8.38 9.70 -25.66
N PHE A 13 7.14 9.71 -25.20
CA PHE A 13 6.87 9.72 -23.76
C PHE A 13 7.01 8.28 -23.26
N SER A 14 8.26 7.82 -23.07
CA SER A 14 8.52 6.49 -22.50
C SER A 14 8.21 6.50 -21.00
N HIS A 15 7.64 5.39 -20.51
CA HIS A 15 7.29 5.17 -19.09
C HIS A 15 8.46 5.36 -18.10
N GLU A 16 9.69 5.45 -18.61
CA GLU A 16 10.92 5.67 -17.83
C GLU A 16 11.11 7.13 -17.39
N ASN A 17 10.53 8.10 -18.10
CA ASN A 17 10.87 9.52 -17.91
C ASN A 17 10.25 10.19 -16.67
N TYR A 18 9.32 9.52 -15.96
CA TYR A 18 8.68 10.05 -14.75
C TYR A 18 9.37 9.65 -13.44
N LEU A 19 10.22 8.62 -13.50
CA LEU A 19 10.89 8.06 -12.34
C LEU A 19 12.31 8.62 -12.30
N GLY A 20 12.54 9.57 -11.40
CA GLY A 20 13.87 10.11 -11.14
C GLY A 20 14.88 8.99 -10.84
N PRO A 21 16.20 9.28 -10.82
CA PRO A 21 17.27 8.27 -10.83
C PRO A 21 17.30 7.35 -9.59
N VAL A 22 16.34 7.42 -8.68
CA VAL A 22 16.37 6.78 -7.36
C VAL A 22 15.18 5.86 -7.09
N SER A 23 14.07 5.96 -7.82
CA SER A 23 12.91 5.09 -7.66
C SER A 23 13.10 3.72 -8.32
N ALA A 24 12.50 2.67 -7.75
CA ALA A 24 12.48 1.32 -8.30
C ALA A 24 11.87 1.25 -9.71
N THR A 25 12.12 0.17 -10.46
CA THR A 25 11.42 -0.06 -11.73
C THR A 25 9.91 -0.07 -11.54
N PRO A 26 9.12 0.38 -12.53
CA PRO A 26 7.67 0.32 -12.48
C PRO A 26 7.12 -1.05 -12.05
N GLN A 27 7.70 -2.12 -12.58
CA GLN A 27 7.28 -3.49 -12.33
C GLN A 27 7.53 -3.90 -10.88
N LEU A 28 8.76 -3.71 -10.38
CA LEU A 28 9.10 -4.07 -9.01
C LEU A 28 8.32 -3.22 -8.00
N MET A 29 8.18 -1.92 -8.27
CA MET A 29 7.36 -1.03 -7.46
C MET A 29 5.92 -1.54 -7.36
N CYS A 30 5.26 -1.83 -8.48
CA CYS A 30 3.90 -2.36 -8.50
C CYS A 30 3.81 -3.70 -7.75
N GLU A 31 4.75 -4.62 -7.96
CA GLU A 31 4.79 -5.91 -7.26
C GLU A 31 4.82 -5.71 -5.74
N ARG A 32 5.74 -4.89 -5.23
CA ARG A 32 5.90 -4.62 -3.79
C ARG A 32 4.70 -3.90 -3.19
N ILE A 33 4.10 -2.95 -3.92
CA ILE A 33 2.90 -2.25 -3.47
C ILE A 33 1.71 -3.21 -3.42
N VAL A 34 1.50 -4.03 -4.44
CA VAL A 34 0.40 -5.00 -4.47
C VAL A 34 0.58 -6.05 -3.36
N ASP A 35 1.81 -6.47 -3.06
CA ASP A 35 2.10 -7.33 -1.89
C ASP A 35 1.81 -6.63 -0.56
N ALA A 36 2.01 -5.31 -0.47
CA ALA A 36 1.67 -4.56 0.73
C ALA A 36 0.14 -4.45 0.92
N ILE A 37 -0.61 -4.27 -0.17
CA ILE A 37 -2.09 -4.27 -0.16
C ILE A 37 -2.61 -5.67 0.18
N PHE A 38 -2.04 -6.69 -0.45
CA PHE A 38 -2.43 -8.10 -0.36
C PHE A 38 -1.26 -8.95 0.13
N PRO A 39 -0.92 -8.87 1.43
CA PRO A 39 0.18 -9.67 1.96
C PRO A 39 -0.10 -11.15 1.71
N PRO A 40 0.90 -11.94 1.28
CA PRO A 40 0.73 -13.36 1.11
C PRO A 40 0.21 -13.95 2.42
N ARG A 41 -0.79 -14.85 2.34
CA ARG A 41 -1.20 -15.63 3.51
C ARG A 41 0.09 -16.25 4.06
N SER A 42 0.37 -16.05 5.35
CA SER A 42 1.53 -16.68 5.98
C SER A 42 1.46 -18.15 5.63
N SER A 43 2.44 -18.63 4.86
CA SER A 43 2.68 -20.06 4.82
C SER A 43 2.91 -20.43 6.27
N SER A 44 1.97 -21.17 6.85
CA SER A 44 2.32 -22.03 7.97
C SER A 44 3.37 -22.98 7.42
N THR A 45 4.63 -22.58 7.46
CA THR A 45 5.76 -23.49 7.34
C THR A 45 5.75 -24.34 8.61
N SER A 46 4.80 -25.26 8.69
CA SER A 46 4.92 -26.47 9.50
C SER A 46 5.75 -27.44 8.67
N SER A 47 7.06 -27.21 8.61
CA SER A 47 8.01 -28.29 8.43
C SER A 47 8.00 -29.12 9.71
N SER A 48 6.99 -29.99 9.85
CA SER A 48 6.96 -31.04 10.86
C SER A 48 6.90 -32.37 10.12
N LYS A 49 8.08 -32.98 9.95
CA LYS A 49 8.19 -34.41 9.69
C LYS A 49 7.60 -35.16 10.88
N SER A 50 6.66 -36.05 10.58
CA SER A 50 6.34 -37.29 11.29
C SER A 50 5.99 -37.22 12.79
N SER A 51 4.72 -37.43 13.11
CA SER A 51 4.31 -38.54 13.99
C SER A 51 2.82 -38.81 13.86
N LYS A 52 2.50 -40.08 13.57
CA LYS A 52 1.14 -40.64 13.55
C LYS A 52 0.52 -40.49 14.94
N THR A 53 -0.71 -39.98 15.02
CA THR A 53 -1.75 -40.48 15.94
C THR A 53 -3.11 -40.10 15.37
N LYS A 54 -3.95 -41.11 15.17
CA LYS A 54 -5.35 -40.99 14.76
C LYS A 54 -6.17 -40.37 15.90
N THR A 55 -7.05 -39.42 15.58
CA THR A 55 -8.38 -39.33 16.19
C THR A 55 -9.31 -38.66 15.18
N ASN A 56 -10.40 -39.36 14.84
CA ASN A 56 -11.50 -38.86 14.01
C ASN A 56 -12.45 -38.02 14.87
N LEU A 57 -12.84 -36.83 14.40
CA LEU A 57 -14.19 -36.31 14.60
C LEU A 57 -14.63 -35.51 13.34
N PHE A 58 -15.70 -36.03 12.72
CA PHE A 58 -16.68 -35.41 11.81
C PHE A 58 -17.05 -33.97 12.21
N ASN A 59 -17.53 -33.01 11.40
CA ASN A 59 -18.13 -32.88 10.06
C ASN A 59 -17.60 -31.55 9.48
N GLY A 60 -17.33 -31.38 8.18
CA GLY A 60 -18.36 -31.23 7.16
C GLY A 60 -18.88 -29.79 7.16
N ASP A 61 -18.26 -28.92 6.37
CA ASP A 61 -18.86 -27.73 5.75
C ASP A 61 -17.93 -27.25 4.63
N GLY A 62 -18.12 -27.83 3.45
CA GLY A 62 -17.60 -27.25 2.23
C GLY A 62 -18.36 -25.96 1.94
N VAL A 63 -17.65 -24.83 1.97
CA VAL A 63 -18.03 -23.61 1.27
C VAL A 63 -16.79 -23.17 0.52
N GLY A 64 -16.89 -23.06 -0.81
CA GLY A 64 -15.81 -22.55 -1.65
C GLY A 64 -15.30 -21.23 -1.08
N ASP A 65 -13.99 -21.07 -1.01
CA ASP A 65 -13.29 -19.91 -0.44
C ASP A 65 -13.50 -18.69 -1.39
N GLU A 66 -14.74 -18.19 -1.51
CA GLU A 66 -15.06 -16.99 -2.28
C GLU A 66 -14.36 -15.81 -1.62
N LYS A 67 -13.23 -15.40 -2.20
CA LYS A 67 -12.50 -14.22 -1.74
C LYS A 67 -13.42 -13.02 -1.83
N LYS A 68 -13.77 -12.45 -0.67
CA LYS A 68 -14.50 -11.18 -0.56
C LYS A 68 -13.91 -10.15 -1.52
N GLN A 69 -14.77 -9.43 -2.25
CA GLN A 69 -14.33 -8.33 -3.11
C GLN A 69 -13.59 -7.26 -2.29
N VAL A 70 -12.51 -6.72 -2.84
CA VAL A 70 -11.71 -5.65 -2.24
C VAL A 70 -11.71 -4.46 -3.18
N LEU A 71 -12.12 -3.30 -2.68
CA LEU A 71 -12.12 -2.05 -3.43
C LEU A 71 -10.89 -1.21 -3.10
N VAL A 72 -10.04 -0.98 -4.11
CA VAL A 72 -8.83 -0.16 -4.00
C VAL A 72 -9.05 1.20 -4.65
N TYR A 73 -8.78 2.28 -3.91
CA TYR A 73 -8.71 3.63 -4.45
C TYR A 73 -7.26 4.03 -4.68
N ASP A 74 -6.95 4.56 -5.85
CA ASP A 74 -5.64 5.14 -6.18
C ASP A 74 -5.83 6.64 -6.42
N LEU A 75 -5.43 7.47 -5.44
CA LEU A 75 -5.63 8.92 -5.47
C LEU A 75 -4.39 9.60 -6.08
N GLY A 76 -4.49 9.98 -7.36
CA GLY A 76 -3.36 10.36 -8.21
C GLY A 76 -2.86 9.18 -9.03
N CYS A 77 -3.77 8.48 -9.73
CA CYS A 77 -3.47 7.17 -10.33
C CYS A 77 -2.60 7.23 -11.59
N ASN A 78 -2.37 8.41 -12.17
CA ASN A 78 -1.59 8.60 -13.39
C ASN A 78 -1.99 7.62 -14.51
N ASP A 79 -1.12 6.65 -14.85
CA ASP A 79 -1.34 5.63 -15.89
C ASP A 79 -2.03 4.34 -15.40
N ALA A 80 -2.55 4.35 -14.17
CA ALA A 80 -3.27 3.29 -13.48
C ALA A 80 -2.48 1.98 -13.26
N ARG A 81 -1.15 2.01 -13.36
CA ARG A 81 -0.30 0.81 -13.28
C ARG A 81 -0.49 -0.03 -12.01
N VAL A 82 -0.77 0.59 -10.86
CA VAL A 82 -0.94 -0.12 -9.59
C VAL A 82 -2.30 -0.82 -9.55
N LEU A 83 -3.37 -0.16 -9.98
CA LEU A 83 -4.70 -0.77 -10.09
C LEU A 83 -4.71 -1.93 -11.09
N ILE A 84 -4.08 -1.74 -12.25
CA ILE A 84 -3.92 -2.79 -13.26
C ILE A 84 -3.19 -4.01 -12.66
N ALA A 85 -2.03 -3.79 -12.03
CA ALA A 85 -1.26 -4.86 -11.40
C ALA A 85 -2.05 -5.57 -10.28
N ALA A 86 -2.80 -4.80 -9.46
CA ALA A 86 -3.63 -5.35 -8.39
C ALA A 86 -4.75 -6.26 -8.93
N CYS A 87 -5.47 -5.81 -9.95
CA CYS A 87 -6.55 -6.57 -10.59
C CYS A 87 -6.04 -7.77 -11.41
N GLN A 88 -4.85 -7.69 -12.01
CA GLN A 88 -4.21 -8.82 -12.69
C GLN A 88 -3.79 -9.90 -11.69
N LYS A 89 -3.20 -9.50 -10.55
CA LYS A 89 -2.75 -10.44 -9.52
C LYS A 89 -3.90 -11.05 -8.71
N ASN A 90 -5.03 -10.35 -8.59
CA ASN A 90 -6.15 -10.78 -7.74
C ASN A 90 -7.49 -10.58 -8.45
N SER A 91 -8.22 -11.68 -8.67
CA SER A 91 -9.53 -11.67 -9.35
C SER A 91 -10.62 -10.92 -8.59
N ASN A 92 -10.56 -10.92 -7.25
CA ASN A 92 -11.53 -10.27 -6.36
C ASN A 92 -11.30 -8.75 -6.16
N VAL A 93 -10.37 -8.14 -6.89
CA VAL A 93 -10.05 -6.71 -6.75
C VAL A 93 -10.78 -5.88 -7.79
N ARG A 94 -11.37 -4.78 -7.32
CA ARG A 94 -11.88 -3.68 -8.14
C ARG A 94 -11.12 -2.40 -7.78
N GLY A 95 -11.01 -1.50 -8.74
CA GLY A 95 -10.22 -0.28 -8.63
C GLY A 95 -11.02 0.98 -8.95
N VAL A 96 -10.74 2.07 -8.24
CA VAL A 96 -11.12 3.43 -8.62
C VAL A 96 -9.86 4.27 -8.67
N GLY A 97 -9.46 4.67 -9.87
CA GLY A 97 -8.36 5.60 -10.10
C GLY A 97 -8.88 7.03 -10.21
N VAL A 98 -8.27 7.95 -9.48
CA VAL A 98 -8.59 9.38 -9.55
C VAL A 98 -7.38 10.13 -10.06
N GLU A 99 -7.55 10.89 -11.13
CA GLU A 99 -6.47 11.67 -11.75
C GLU A 99 -7.00 13.04 -12.20
N ILE A 100 -6.29 14.11 -11.85
CA ILE A 100 -6.70 15.48 -12.14
C ILE A 100 -6.32 15.89 -13.57
N ASP A 101 -5.20 15.36 -14.08
CA ASP A 101 -4.76 15.65 -15.45
C ASP A 101 -5.60 14.83 -16.46
N PRO A 102 -6.39 15.48 -17.34
CA PRO A 102 -7.24 14.77 -18.28
C PRO A 102 -6.46 13.90 -19.26
N VAL A 103 -5.23 14.28 -19.61
CA VAL A 103 -4.37 13.50 -20.52
C VAL A 103 -3.90 12.22 -19.85
N ALA A 104 -3.36 12.30 -18.63
CA ALA A 104 -2.99 11.12 -17.84
C ALA A 104 -4.20 10.21 -17.59
N ALA A 105 -5.36 10.77 -17.22
CA ALA A 105 -6.57 9.99 -17.01
C ALA A 105 -7.04 9.26 -18.30
N SER A 106 -6.93 9.92 -19.46
CA SER A 106 -7.22 9.30 -20.76
C SER A 106 -6.26 8.13 -21.04
N ASN A 107 -4.96 8.32 -20.78
CA ASN A 107 -3.96 7.27 -20.92
C ASN A 107 -4.21 6.09 -19.98
N ALA A 108 -4.61 6.35 -18.72
CA ALA A 108 -5.02 5.31 -17.78
C ALA A 108 -6.20 4.47 -18.30
N ARG A 109 -7.25 5.12 -18.86
CA ARG A 109 -8.39 4.40 -19.46
C ARG A 109 -7.94 3.49 -20.60
N ILE A 110 -7.08 4.00 -21.49
CA ILE A 110 -6.50 3.21 -22.59
C ILE A 110 -5.71 2.02 -22.04
N ASN A 111 -4.92 2.20 -20.99
CA ASN A 111 -4.14 1.11 -20.39
C ASN A 111 -5.02 0.06 -19.71
N VAL A 112 -6.08 0.48 -19.02
CA VAL A 112 -7.07 -0.40 -18.41
C VAL A 112 -7.78 -1.24 -19.49
N GLN A 113 -8.21 -0.61 -20.58
CA GLN A 113 -8.84 -1.29 -21.72
C GLN A 113 -7.90 -2.28 -22.41
N LYS A 114 -6.64 -1.90 -22.65
CA LYS A 114 -5.63 -2.81 -23.23
C LYS A 114 -5.42 -4.08 -22.41
N MET A 115 -5.74 -4.04 -21.12
CA MET A 115 -5.63 -5.17 -20.20
C MET A 115 -6.98 -5.88 -19.96
N ASN A 116 -8.06 -5.48 -20.63
CA ASN A 116 -9.43 -5.97 -20.46
C ASN A 116 -9.91 -5.87 -19.00
N LEU A 117 -9.73 -4.70 -18.39
CA LEU A 117 -10.03 -4.42 -16.98
C LEU A 117 -11.12 -3.37 -16.76
N GLU A 118 -11.77 -2.89 -17.82
CA GLU A 118 -12.79 -1.84 -17.79
C GLU A 118 -13.98 -2.15 -16.87
N ASP A 119 -14.36 -3.43 -16.70
CA ASP A 119 -15.43 -3.84 -15.78
C ASP A 119 -15.02 -3.81 -14.31
N ARG A 120 -13.71 -3.76 -14.04
CA ARG A 120 -13.11 -3.84 -12.70
C ARG A 120 -12.45 -2.54 -12.26
N VAL A 121 -11.99 -1.70 -13.18
CA VAL A 121 -11.27 -0.46 -12.87
C VAL A 121 -11.98 0.73 -13.51
N GLU A 122 -12.46 1.63 -12.65
CA GLU A 122 -13.04 2.92 -13.03
C GLU A 122 -11.95 4.01 -12.96
N ILE A 123 -11.82 4.85 -13.99
CA ILE A 123 -10.92 6.02 -13.97
C ILE A 123 -11.76 7.30 -13.99
N ARG A 124 -11.61 8.11 -12.95
CA ARG A 124 -12.30 9.39 -12.76
C ARG A 124 -11.35 10.55 -13.00
N THR A 125 -11.69 11.40 -13.97
CA THR A 125 -10.96 12.65 -14.22
C THR A 125 -11.48 13.71 -13.27
N GLN A 126 -10.85 13.88 -12.11
CA GLN A 126 -11.30 14.79 -11.06
C GLN A 126 -10.15 15.07 -10.07
N ASP A 127 -10.31 16.12 -9.27
CA ASP A 127 -9.43 16.37 -8.13
C ASP A 127 -9.64 15.29 -7.03
N ALA A 128 -8.55 14.70 -6.54
CA ALA A 128 -8.60 13.77 -5.42
C ALA A 128 -9.26 14.36 -4.17
N MET A 129 -9.15 15.69 -3.98
CA MET A 129 -9.75 16.40 -2.85
C MET A 129 -11.27 16.52 -2.92
N THR A 130 -11.87 16.31 -4.10
CA THR A 130 -13.32 16.37 -4.30
C THR A 130 -14.00 15.01 -4.20
N VAL A 131 -13.25 13.93 -3.94
CA VAL A 131 -13.81 12.57 -3.78
C VAL A 131 -14.69 12.51 -2.54
N THR A 132 -15.94 12.10 -2.72
CA THR A 132 -16.95 11.99 -1.64
C THR A 132 -17.18 10.56 -1.17
N ASP A 133 -16.86 9.56 -1.99
CA ASP A 133 -17.21 8.17 -1.77
C ASP A 133 -16.03 7.29 -1.31
N VAL A 134 -14.92 7.90 -0.86
CA VAL A 134 -13.74 7.18 -0.35
C VAL A 134 -14.04 6.33 0.90
N HIS A 135 -15.15 6.60 1.60
CA HIS A 135 -15.67 5.76 2.68
C HIS A 135 -15.99 4.32 2.23
N ARG A 136 -16.07 4.06 0.93
CA ARG A 136 -16.29 2.72 0.36
C ARG A 136 -15.00 1.89 0.24
N ALA A 137 -13.83 2.52 0.28
CA ALA A 137 -12.56 1.86 0.03
C ALA A 137 -12.23 0.82 1.10
N ASP A 138 -11.76 -0.36 0.70
CA ASP A 138 -11.09 -1.30 1.62
C ASP A 138 -9.60 -0.95 1.74
N CYS A 139 -9.03 -0.33 0.70
CA CYS A 139 -7.67 0.17 0.68
C CYS A 139 -7.56 1.46 -0.13
N VAL A 140 -6.75 2.40 0.34
CA VAL A 140 -6.31 3.57 -0.43
C VAL A 140 -4.82 3.45 -0.68
N PHE A 141 -4.38 3.68 -1.92
CA PHE A 141 -2.99 3.79 -2.31
C PHE A 141 -2.65 5.24 -2.65
N LEU A 142 -1.46 5.68 -2.23
CA LEU A 142 -0.93 7.03 -2.45
C LEU A 142 0.53 6.98 -2.91
N TYR A 143 0.81 7.68 -3.99
CA TYR A 143 2.16 8.02 -4.40
C TYR A 143 2.23 9.50 -4.78
N LEU A 144 2.22 10.35 -3.76
CA LEU A 144 2.18 11.81 -3.91
C LEU A 144 3.39 12.47 -3.26
N LEU A 145 3.68 13.71 -3.66
CA LEU A 145 4.63 14.57 -2.95
C LEU A 145 4.13 14.89 -1.53
N PRO A 146 5.02 15.29 -0.58
CA PRO A 146 4.63 15.55 0.81
C PRO A 146 3.44 16.49 0.99
N ARG A 147 3.36 17.59 0.21
CA ARG A 147 2.21 18.52 0.25
C ARG A 147 0.90 17.88 -0.21
N GLY A 148 0.96 16.93 -1.15
CA GLY A 148 -0.21 16.15 -1.58
C GLY A 148 -0.65 15.18 -0.48
N ASN A 149 0.30 14.46 0.11
CA ASN A 149 0.02 13.58 1.26
C ASN A 149 -0.61 14.33 2.44
N GLU A 150 -0.18 15.56 2.74
CA GLU A 150 -0.77 16.38 3.80
C GLU A 150 -2.25 16.68 3.56
N LYS A 151 -2.62 17.11 2.35
CA LYS A 151 -4.01 17.38 1.99
C LYS A 151 -4.85 16.10 2.04
N VAL A 152 -4.35 15.03 1.42
CA VAL A 152 -5.07 13.75 1.36
C VAL A 152 -5.18 13.09 2.74
N ALA A 153 -4.19 13.25 3.62
CA ALA A 153 -4.25 12.78 5.00
C ALA A 153 -5.45 13.35 5.75
N LYS A 154 -5.74 14.65 5.59
CA LYS A 154 -6.91 15.31 6.20
C LYS A 154 -8.22 14.76 5.63
N LEU A 155 -8.33 14.69 4.30
CA LEU A 155 -9.50 14.12 3.62
C LEU A 155 -9.77 12.67 4.05
N LEU A 156 -8.73 11.83 4.09
CA LEU A 156 -8.87 10.43 4.47
C LEU A 156 -9.31 10.33 5.91
N ARG A 157 -8.70 11.08 6.84
CA ARG A 157 -9.10 11.05 8.25
C ARG A 157 -10.58 11.36 8.45
N GLU A 158 -11.12 12.33 7.69
CA GLU A 158 -12.52 12.74 7.80
C GLU A 158 -13.49 11.74 7.16
N ARG A 159 -13.10 11.10 6.03
CA ARG A 159 -14.06 10.43 5.14
C ARG A 159 -13.83 8.93 4.99
N MET A 160 -12.69 8.38 5.38
CA MET A 160 -12.42 6.95 5.23
C MET A 160 -13.24 6.12 6.24
N ASN A 161 -13.53 4.86 5.91
CA ASN A 161 -14.11 3.95 6.89
C ASN A 161 -13.04 3.34 7.82
N ASP A 162 -13.47 2.89 9.00
CA ASP A 162 -12.61 2.27 10.03
C ASP A 162 -11.91 0.98 9.58
N ARG A 163 -12.39 0.32 8.52
CA ARG A 163 -11.79 -0.91 7.96
C ARG A 163 -10.75 -0.62 6.88
N CYS A 164 -10.69 0.59 6.36
CA CYS A 164 -9.82 0.94 5.25
C CYS A 164 -8.36 0.98 5.72
N ARG A 165 -7.49 0.32 4.94
CA ARG A 165 -6.03 0.44 5.06
C ARG A 165 -5.53 1.55 4.12
N VAL A 166 -4.39 2.15 4.44
CA VAL A 166 -3.74 3.13 3.57
C VAL A 166 -2.32 2.69 3.30
N ILE A 167 -1.91 2.72 2.03
CA ILE A 167 -0.57 2.36 1.58
C ILE A 167 0.04 3.59 0.92
N CYS A 168 1.20 4.02 1.39
CA CYS A 168 1.95 5.11 0.77
C CYS A 168 3.29 4.63 0.26
N TYR A 169 3.68 5.09 -0.93
CA TYR A 169 5.01 4.86 -1.47
C TYR A 169 5.86 6.13 -1.41
N MET A 170 7.14 5.97 -1.05
CA MET A 170 8.19 6.98 -0.92
C MET A 170 8.03 7.98 0.25
N PHE A 171 6.83 8.53 0.45
CA PHE A 171 6.57 9.49 1.53
C PHE A 171 5.45 9.01 2.45
N LYS A 172 5.64 9.18 3.76
CA LYS A 172 4.64 8.86 4.79
C LYS A 172 3.52 9.90 4.83
N LEU A 173 2.39 9.55 5.46
CA LEU A 173 1.38 10.54 5.82
C LEU A 173 1.90 11.34 7.03
N PRO A 174 1.79 12.67 6.99
CA PRO A 174 2.11 13.48 8.15
C PRO A 174 0.97 13.41 9.17
N ASP A 175 1.32 13.55 10.45
CA ASP A 175 0.37 13.97 11.48
C ASP A 175 0.42 15.50 11.58
N ASP A 176 -0.71 16.12 11.91
CA ASP A 176 -0.70 17.55 12.23
C ASP A 176 0.00 17.75 13.59
N GLN A 177 0.72 18.87 13.71
CA GLN A 177 1.66 19.09 14.82
C GLN A 177 1.01 19.22 16.21
N ASN A 178 -0.31 19.37 16.29
CA ASN A 178 -1.06 19.60 17.52
C ASN A 178 -2.08 18.50 17.83
N GLU A 179 -2.02 17.37 17.13
CA GLU A 179 -3.07 16.35 17.18
C GLU A 179 -2.63 15.04 17.86
N ASP A 180 -3.59 14.15 18.04
CA ASP A 180 -3.53 12.84 18.68
C ASP A 180 -2.61 11.80 18.00
N LYS A 181 -1.73 12.22 17.07
CA LYS A 181 -0.82 11.35 16.31
C LYS A 181 -1.56 10.21 15.60
N PHE A 182 -2.68 10.54 14.97
CA PHE A 182 -3.59 9.60 14.31
C PHE A 182 -2.87 8.66 13.33
N TRP A 183 -2.09 9.19 12.39
CA TRP A 183 -1.41 8.39 11.36
C TRP A 183 -0.24 7.60 11.94
N GLU A 184 0.56 8.17 12.85
CA GLU A 184 1.64 7.46 13.55
C GLU A 184 1.11 6.25 14.33
N LYS A 185 -0.01 6.40 15.05
CA LYS A 185 -0.67 5.27 15.75
C LYS A 185 -1.11 4.17 14.79
N ARG A 186 -1.55 4.55 13.59
CA ARG A 186 -2.02 3.61 12.56
C ARG A 186 -0.89 3.00 11.72
N LEU A 187 0.32 3.56 11.74
CA LEU A 187 1.46 3.04 11.02
C LEU A 187 1.84 1.63 11.54
N MET A 188 1.56 0.60 10.75
CA MET A 188 1.80 -0.80 11.08
C MET A 188 3.19 -1.29 10.67
N LYS A 189 3.62 -0.93 9.46
CA LYS A 189 4.88 -1.37 8.87
C LYS A 189 5.50 -0.26 8.04
N GLU A 190 6.82 -0.22 8.05
CA GLU A 190 7.65 0.51 7.11
C GLU A 190 8.57 -0.51 6.43
N VAL A 191 8.47 -0.61 5.10
CA VAL A 191 9.19 -1.61 4.32
C VAL A 191 10.08 -0.87 3.33
N ALA A 192 11.39 -0.94 3.55
CA ALA A 192 12.36 -0.52 2.55
C ALA A 192 12.65 -1.71 1.61
N PHE A 193 12.85 -1.43 0.33
CA PHE A 193 13.28 -2.45 -0.63
C PHE A 193 14.29 -1.88 -1.62
N GLU A 194 15.18 -2.74 -2.08
CA GLU A 194 16.21 -2.38 -3.05
C GLU A 194 15.76 -2.77 -4.46
N ASP A 195 16.24 -1.99 -5.44
CA ASP A 195 16.17 -2.32 -6.85
C ASP A 195 17.59 -2.63 -7.34
N SER A 196 17.82 -3.86 -7.75
CA SER A 196 19.15 -4.43 -8.05
C SER A 196 19.74 -4.02 -9.40
N ARG A 197 19.17 -3.02 -10.10
CA ARG A 197 19.72 -2.50 -11.36
C ARG A 197 21.22 -2.18 -11.21
N LYS A 198 22.07 -2.87 -11.99
CA LYS A 198 23.47 -2.47 -12.22
C LYS A 198 23.46 -1.12 -12.93
N ARG A 199 23.88 -0.06 -12.25
CA ARG A 199 23.95 1.29 -12.81
C ARG A 199 25.39 1.57 -13.25
N GLU A 200 25.57 2.07 -14.46
CA GLU A 200 26.90 2.42 -15.00
C GLU A 200 27.58 3.56 -14.22
N ARG A 201 26.81 4.39 -13.50
CA ARG A 201 27.32 5.41 -12.59
C ARG A 201 27.13 4.98 -11.14
N LYS A 202 28.18 5.12 -10.31
CA LYS A 202 28.13 4.86 -8.86
C LYS A 202 26.94 5.62 -8.25
N GLY A 203 25.88 4.89 -7.93
CA GLY A 203 24.58 5.44 -7.57
C GLY A 203 24.44 5.71 -6.08
N VAL A 204 23.68 6.75 -5.76
CA VAL A 204 23.14 7.03 -4.42
C VAL A 204 22.32 5.82 -3.96
N ASP A 205 22.48 5.39 -2.71
CA ASP A 205 21.68 4.34 -2.07
C ASP A 205 20.17 4.62 -2.24
N SER A 206 19.50 3.77 -3.02
CA SER A 206 18.08 3.91 -3.37
C SER A 206 17.12 3.33 -2.32
N SER A 207 17.62 2.53 -1.38
CA SER A 207 16.82 1.96 -0.28
C SER A 207 16.26 3.05 0.65
N ARG A 208 16.90 4.24 0.67
CA ARG A 208 16.39 5.42 1.37
C ARG A 208 15.08 5.96 0.78
N TYR A 209 14.81 5.73 -0.50
CA TYR A 209 13.68 6.32 -1.22
C TYR A 209 12.57 5.30 -1.52
N ASN A 210 12.94 4.03 -1.74
CA ASN A 210 11.98 2.96 -1.98
C ASN A 210 11.39 2.43 -0.67
N ARG A 211 10.48 3.20 -0.09
CA ARG A 211 9.79 2.85 1.16
C ARG A 211 8.30 2.73 0.95
N ILE A 212 7.71 1.68 1.53
CA ILE A 212 6.26 1.49 1.62
C ILE A 212 5.85 1.65 3.08
N TYR A 213 4.91 2.56 3.31
CA TYR A 213 4.28 2.79 4.60
C TYR A 213 2.90 2.15 4.61
N VAL A 214 2.66 1.25 5.55
CA VAL A 214 1.39 0.53 5.68
C VAL A 214 0.65 1.03 6.92
N TYR A 215 -0.46 1.71 6.72
CA TYR A 215 -1.37 2.15 7.78
C TYR A 215 -2.52 1.16 7.88
N GLY A 216 -2.63 0.52 9.04
CA GLY A 216 -3.64 -0.51 9.31
C GLY A 216 -5.04 0.07 9.51
N SER A 217 -6.07 -0.74 9.32
CA SER A 217 -7.44 -0.44 9.76
C SER A 217 -7.48 -0.14 11.25
N LYS A 218 -8.51 0.58 11.71
CA LYS A 218 -8.70 0.90 13.13
C LYS A 218 -8.69 -0.35 14.02
N ARG A 219 -9.38 -1.40 13.58
CA ARG A 219 -9.41 -2.70 14.28
C ARG A 219 -8.04 -3.35 14.37
N GLU A 220 -7.24 -3.32 13.30
CA GLU A 220 -5.87 -3.86 13.32
C GLU A 220 -4.98 -3.10 14.29
N THR A 221 -5.15 -1.78 14.35
CA THR A 221 -4.32 -0.90 15.20
C THR A 221 -4.69 -1.06 16.68
N GLU A 222 -5.99 -1.11 17.02
CA GLU A 222 -6.48 -1.39 18.37
C GLU A 222 -6.03 -2.79 18.85
N ARG A 223 -6.12 -3.79 17.98
CA ARG A 223 -5.64 -5.15 18.29
C ARG A 223 -4.14 -5.15 18.57
N ARG A 224 -3.35 -4.44 17.78
CA ARG A 224 -1.89 -4.30 17.97
C ARG A 224 -1.57 -3.64 19.30
N GLU A 225 -2.28 -2.57 19.66
CA GLU A 225 -2.10 -1.88 20.94
C GLU A 225 -2.45 -2.77 22.13
N LYS A 226 -3.57 -3.50 22.07
CA LYS A 226 -3.95 -4.47 23.11
C LYS A 226 -2.87 -5.54 23.34
N ILE A 227 -2.30 -6.09 22.26
CA ILE A 227 -1.21 -7.06 22.34
C ILE A 227 0.05 -6.43 22.95
N ARG A 228 0.45 -5.22 22.50
CA ARG A 228 1.61 -4.51 23.06
C ARG A 228 1.42 -4.21 24.55
N GLY A 229 0.20 -3.87 24.97
CA GLY A 229 -0.14 -3.69 26.38
C GLY A 229 0.05 -4.97 27.19
N LEU A 230 -0.48 -6.10 26.70
CA LEU A 230 -0.34 -7.40 27.34
C LEU A 230 1.14 -7.83 27.48
N VAL A 231 1.94 -7.64 26.42
CA VAL A 231 3.38 -7.93 26.44
C VAL A 231 4.12 -7.04 27.44
N ARG A 232 3.80 -5.75 27.50
CA ARG A 232 4.39 -4.81 28.49
C ARG A 232 4.10 -5.23 29.92
N VAL A 233 2.85 -5.59 30.22
CA VAL A 233 2.46 -6.09 31.54
C VAL A 233 3.21 -7.38 31.86
N GLY A 234 3.27 -8.33 30.92
CA GLY A 234 4.00 -9.58 31.10
C GLY A 234 5.50 -9.37 31.39
N VAL A 235 6.16 -8.50 30.63
CA VAL A 235 7.59 -8.15 30.86
C VAL A 235 7.78 -7.48 32.22
N ALA A 236 6.91 -6.55 32.61
CA ALA A 236 7.00 -5.89 33.91
C ALA A 236 6.85 -6.88 35.08
N VAL A 237 5.95 -7.85 34.98
CA VAL A 237 5.77 -8.91 35.98
C VAL A 237 7.04 -9.78 36.08
N VAL A 238 7.60 -10.21 34.94
CA VAL A 238 8.83 -11.03 34.93
C VAL A 238 10.01 -10.26 35.55
N VAL A 239 10.22 -9.01 35.16
CA VAL A 239 11.28 -8.15 35.73
C VAL A 239 11.07 -7.95 37.24
N GLY A 240 9.84 -7.69 37.68
CA GLY A 240 9.50 -7.55 39.09
C GLY A 240 9.82 -8.80 39.91
N ILE A 241 9.52 -10.00 39.38
CA ILE A 241 9.87 -11.27 40.04
C ILE A 241 11.38 -11.46 40.12
N VAL A 242 12.12 -11.19 39.05
CA VAL A 242 13.59 -11.36 39.01
C VAL A 242 14.29 -10.41 39.97
N PHE A 243 13.94 -9.12 39.96
CA PHE A 243 14.53 -8.14 40.87
C PHE A 243 14.07 -8.32 42.33
N GLY A 244 12.84 -8.79 42.55
CA GLY A 244 12.36 -9.17 43.87
C GLY A 244 13.18 -10.29 44.51
N LYS A 245 13.55 -11.32 43.72
CA LYS A 245 14.42 -12.41 44.19
C LYS A 245 15.87 -11.97 44.43
N LEU A 246 16.37 -11.00 43.68
CA LEU A 246 17.74 -10.49 43.82
C LEU A 246 17.95 -9.60 45.05
N LYS A 247 16.88 -9.01 45.61
CA LYS A 247 16.92 -8.21 46.86
C LYS A 247 16.81 -9.05 48.13
N LEU A 248 16.53 -10.35 48.00
CA LEU A 248 16.37 -11.30 49.11
C LEU A 248 17.65 -12.11 49.39
N TRP A 249 18.79 -11.72 48.82
CA TRP A 249 20.12 -12.30 49.00
C TRP A 249 21.14 -11.24 49.39
#